data_AF-M6RR81-F1
#
_entry.id   AF-M6RR81-F1
#
_cell.length_a   1.000
_cell.length_b   1.000
_cell.length_c   1.000
_cell.angle_alpha   90.00
_cell.angle_beta   90.00
_cell.angle_gamma   90.00
#
_symmetry.space_group_name_H-M   'P 1'
#
loop_
_entity.id
_entity.type
_entity.pdbx_description
1 polymer ?
#
loop_
_entity_poly.entity_id
_entity_poly.type
_entity_poly.pdbx_seq_one_letter_code
_entity_poly.pdbx_strand_id
1 'polypeptide(L)'
;MEQKEFTELIDSTKHIVLSAIKKNLFEEFHDSIDDVVQETYFRAYKSLSANKFRGDSSVSTWLYTIARNESLRMNQKRSRQTALASKLKEK
;
A
#
# COMPACT_ATOMS: atom_id res chain seq x y z
N MET A 1 1.49 0.54 -20.49
CA MET A 1 2.46 -0.23 -19.68
C MET A 1 2.20 -1.68 -19.97
N GLU A 2 3.21 -2.37 -20.48
CA GLU A 2 3.15 -3.79 -20.76
C GLU A 2 3.30 -4.62 -19.47
N GLN A 3 2.79 -5.86 -19.46
CA GLN A 3 2.85 -6.74 -18.29
C GLN A 3 4.29 -6.97 -17.80
N LYS A 4 5.25 -7.07 -18.73
CA LYS A 4 6.67 -7.26 -18.43
C LYS A 4 7.25 -6.07 -17.66
N GLU A 5 6.98 -4.84 -18.12
CA GLU A 5 7.46 -3.62 -17.48
C GLU A 5 6.94 -3.49 -16.04
N PHE A 6 5.68 -3.86 -15.82
CA PHE A 6 5.09 -3.82 -14.49
C PHE A 6 5.68 -4.88 -13.55
N THR A 7 6.02 -6.06 -14.08
CA THR A 7 6.68 -7.10 -13.30
C THR A 7 8.08 -6.65 -12.86
N GLU A 8 8.85 -6.07 -13.78
CA GLU A 8 10.18 -5.50 -13.48
C GLU A 8 10.10 -4.35 -12.45
N LEU A 9 9.05 -3.51 -12.54
CA LEU A 9 8.77 -2.49 -11.54
C LEU A 9 8.54 -3.11 -10.15
N ILE A 10 7.70 -4.14 -10.06
CA ILE A 10 7.41 -4.82 -8.79
C ILE A 10 8.69 -5.41 -8.22
N ASP A 11 9.46 -6.15 -9.01
CA ASP A 11 10.66 -6.84 -8.54
C ASP A 11 11.72 -5.87 -8.02
N SER A 12 11.94 -4.76 -8.73
CA SER A 12 12.93 -3.75 -8.33
C SER A 12 12.51 -2.92 -7.10
N THR A 13 11.21 -2.85 -6.79
CA THR A 13 10.69 -1.95 -5.76
C THR A 13 10.04 -2.66 -4.56
N LYS A 14 9.88 -3.99 -4.60
CA LYS A 14 9.25 -4.77 -3.52
C LYS A 14 9.87 -4.52 -2.16
N HIS A 15 11.19 -4.42 -2.07
CA HIS A 15 11.87 -4.18 -0.79
C HIS A 15 11.47 -2.83 -0.17
N ILE A 16 11.38 -1.77 -0.99
CA ILE A 16 11.10 -0.41 -0.50
C ILE A 16 9.62 -0.26 -0.12
N VAL A 17 8.73 -0.91 -0.88
CA VAL A 17 7.30 -1.01 -0.56
C VAL A 17 7.10 -1.74 0.76
N LEU A 18 7.70 -2.93 0.94
CA LEU A 18 7.57 -3.68 2.18
C LEU A 18 8.19 -2.95 3.38
N SER A 19 9.29 -2.21 3.18
CA SER A 19 9.88 -1.37 4.23
C SER A 19 8.93 -0.25 4.67
N ALA A 20 8.27 0.42 3.72
CA ALA A 20 7.24 1.42 4.02
C ALA A 20 6.07 0.82 4.80
N ILE A 21 5.60 -0.37 4.39
CA ILE A 21 4.48 -1.04 5.04
C ILE A 21 4.85 -1.42 6.47
N LYS A 22 5.96 -2.13 6.67
CA LYS A 22 6.45 -2.52 8.00
C LYS A 22 6.62 -1.35 8.96
N LYS A 23 6.99 -0.17 8.44
CA LYS A 23 7.16 1.03 9.27
C LYS A 23 5.85 1.70 9.68
N ASN A 24 4.77 1.55 8.91
CA ASN A 24 3.55 2.36 9.06
C ASN A 24 2.29 1.55 9.35
N LEU A 25 2.24 0.25 9.03
CA LEU A 25 1.13 -0.64 9.37
C LEU A 25 1.26 -1.08 10.83
N PHE A 26 0.16 -1.12 11.58
CA PHE A 26 0.18 -1.64 12.95
C PHE A 26 0.43 -3.15 12.95
N GLU A 27 1.18 -3.62 13.94
CA GLU A 27 1.59 -5.02 14.06
C GLU A 27 0.39 -5.99 14.13
N GLU A 28 -0.65 -5.60 14.86
CA GLU A 28 -1.92 -6.33 14.96
C GLU A 28 -2.67 -6.49 13.62
N PHE A 29 -2.28 -5.76 12.58
CA PHE A 29 -2.87 -5.84 11.23
C PHE A 29 -1.88 -6.36 10.18
N HIS A 30 -0.81 -7.04 10.59
CA HIS A 30 0.14 -7.65 9.65
C HIS A 30 -0.48 -8.72 8.73
N ASP A 31 -1.63 -9.29 9.10
CA ASP A 31 -2.45 -10.15 8.23
C ASP A 31 -2.91 -9.43 6.96
N SER A 32 -2.90 -8.09 6.96
CA SER A 32 -3.34 -7.24 5.86
C SER A 32 -2.18 -6.74 4.97
N ILE A 33 -0.94 -7.21 5.17
CA ILE A 33 0.23 -6.74 4.40
C ILE A 33 0.04 -6.97 2.91
N ASP A 34 -0.41 -8.15 2.50
CA ASP A 34 -0.57 -8.50 1.09
C ASP A 34 -1.61 -7.61 0.40
N ASP A 35 -2.70 -7.26 1.09
CA ASP A 35 -3.70 -6.32 0.60
C ASP A 35 -3.12 -4.93 0.37
N VAL A 36 -2.29 -4.45 1.31
CA VAL A 36 -1.63 -3.15 1.20
C VAL A 36 -0.62 -3.13 0.05
N VAL A 37 0.15 -4.21 -0.13
CA VAL A 37 1.08 -4.37 -1.27
C VAL A 37 0.31 -4.31 -2.59
N GLN A 38 -0.78 -5.08 -2.71
CA GLN A 38 -1.59 -5.13 -3.92
C GLN A 38 -2.18 -3.76 -4.26
N GLU A 39 -2.82 -3.09 -3.30
CA GLU A 39 -3.42 -1.78 -3.52
C GLU A 39 -2.36 -0.72 -3.87
N THR A 40 -1.16 -0.81 -3.27
CA THR A 40 -0.03 0.05 -3.61
C THR A 40 0.33 -0.05 -5.09
N TYR A 41 0.56 -1.26 -5.58
CA TYR A 41 0.94 -1.48 -6.97
C TYR A 41 -0.21 -1.22 -7.95
N PHE A 42 -1.45 -1.51 -7.58
CA PHE A 42 -2.62 -1.18 -8.38
C PHE A 42 -2.78 0.34 -8.58
N ARG A 43 -2.58 1.14 -7.53
CA ARG A 43 -2.58 2.60 -7.63
C ARG A 43 -1.43 3.14 -8.45
N ALA A 44 -0.24 2.58 -8.25
CA ALA A 44 0.93 2.95 -9.04
C ALA A 44 0.67 2.70 -10.53
N TYR A 45 0.17 1.50 -10.88
CA TYR A 45 -0.21 1.14 -12.24
C TYR A 45 -1.22 2.11 -12.85
N LYS A 46 -2.31 2.41 -12.12
CA LYS A 46 -3.33 3.38 -12.58
C LYS A 46 -2.76 4.77 -12.80
N SER A 47 -1.89 5.24 -11.92
CA SER A 47 -1.29 6.57 -12.02
C SER A 47 -0.29 6.64 -13.18
N LEU A 48 0.53 5.61 -13.38
CA LEU A 48 1.47 5.50 -14.49
C LEU A 48 0.73 5.41 -15.83
N SER A 49 -0.32 4.57 -15.92
CA SER A 49 -1.14 4.42 -17.12
C SER A 49 -1.87 5.71 -17.52
N ALA A 50 -2.15 6.58 -16.55
CA ALA A 50 -2.78 7.88 -16.79
C ALA A 50 -1.76 9.03 -16.95
N ASN A 51 -0.46 8.75 -17.10
CA ASN A 51 0.63 9.73 -17.15
C ASN A 51 0.60 10.76 -16.00
N LYS A 52 0.15 10.35 -14.80
CA LYS A 52 0.05 11.22 -13.61
C LYS A 52 1.33 11.27 -12.78
N PHE A 53 2.29 10.38 -13.05
CA PHE A 53 3.59 10.43 -12.41
C PHE A 53 4.44 11.52 -13.08
N ARG A 54 4.75 12.58 -12.32
CA ARG A 54 5.43 13.77 -12.84
C ARG A 54 6.95 13.62 -13.02
N GLY A 55 7.56 12.59 -12.43
CA GLY A 55 9.01 12.39 -12.50
C GLY A 55 9.84 13.27 -11.55
N ASP A 56 9.21 14.07 -10.68
CA ASP A 56 9.92 14.93 -9.70
C ASP A 56 10.73 14.15 -8.63
N SER A 57 10.57 12.82 -8.58
CA SER A 57 11.26 11.92 -7.65
C SER A 57 11.50 10.57 -8.33
N SER A 58 12.35 9.72 -7.73
CA SER A 58 12.49 8.35 -8.22
C SER A 58 11.19 7.56 -8.04
N VAL A 59 10.97 6.57 -8.90
CA VAL A 59 9.80 5.68 -8.81
C VAL A 59 9.76 4.95 -7.45
N SER A 60 10.92 4.57 -6.90
CA SER A 60 11.03 3.96 -5.57
C SER A 60 10.56 4.90 -4.45
N THR A 61 10.98 6.17 -4.47
CA THR A 61 10.54 7.18 -3.47
C THR A 61 9.04 7.43 -3.59
N TRP A 62 8.53 7.49 -4.81
CA TRP A 62 7.11 7.65 -5.07
C TRP A 62 6.29 6.45 -4.58
N LEU A 63 6.72 5.22 -4.87
CA LEU A 63 6.08 3.99 -4.37
C LEU A 63 6.14 3.86 -2.85
N TYR A 64 7.23 4.28 -2.21
CA TYR A 64 7.31 4.35 -0.75
C TYR A 64 6.19 5.23 -0.18
N THR A 65 5.92 6.38 -0.82
CA THR A 65 4.86 7.30 -0.41
C THR A 65 3.47 6.68 -0.56
N ILE A 66 3.22 5.98 -1.68
CA ILE A 66 1.95 5.27 -1.89
C ILE A 66 1.78 4.19 -0.81
N ALA A 67 2.78 3.33 -0.62
CA ALA A 67 2.75 2.25 0.37
C ALA A 67 2.52 2.75 1.80
N ARG A 68 3.19 3.85 2.18
CA ARG A 68 2.97 4.52 3.47
C ARG A 68 1.50 4.95 3.61
N ASN A 69 0.95 5.61 2.60
CA ASN A 69 -0.42 6.12 2.66
C ASN A 69 -1.45 4.99 2.71
N GLU A 70 -1.24 3.90 1.95
CA GLU A 70 -2.12 2.73 1.99
C GLU A 70 -2.03 1.99 3.33
N SER A 71 -0.86 1.95 3.97
CA SER A 71 -0.71 1.39 5.33
C SER A 71 -1.51 2.19 6.36
N LEU A 72 -1.43 3.53 6.32
CA LEU A 72 -2.20 4.40 7.20
C LEU A 72 -3.72 4.28 6.94
N ARG A 73 -4.13 4.15 5.68
CA ARG A 73 -5.53 3.89 5.32
C ARG A 73 -6.00 2.54 5.85
N MET A 74 -5.17 1.50 5.76
CA MET A 74 -5.49 0.18 6.28
C MET A 74 -5.65 0.20 7.80
N ASN A 75 -4.75 0.86 8.54
CA ASN A 75 -4.89 1.04 9.99
C ASN A 75 -6.24 1.68 10.34
N GLN A 76 -6.59 2.79 9.68
CA GLN A 76 -7.87 3.46 9.91
C GLN A 76 -9.07 2.55 9.63
N LYS A 77 -9.02 1.76 8.55
CA LYS A 77 -10.09 0.82 8.18
C LYS A 77 -10.23 -0.27 9.25
N ARG A 78 -9.12 -0.92 9.62
CA ARG A 78 -9.10 -2.06 10.55
C ARG A 78 -9.46 -1.63 11.97
N SER A 79 -8.93 -0.51 12.47
CA SER A 79 -9.31 0.01 13.79
C SER A 79 -10.81 0.33 13.90
N ARG A 80 -11.44 0.85 12.83
CA ARG A 80 -12.90 1.06 12.80
C ARG A 80 -13.67 -0.26 12.84
N GLN A 81 -13.20 -1.28 12.11
CA GLN A 81 -13.81 -2.62 12.11
C GLN A 81 -13.71 -3.28 13.49
N THR A 82 -12.54 -3.21 14.13
CA THR A 82 -12.33 -3.72 15.49
C THR A 82 -13.24 -3.01 16.49
N ALA A 83 -13.30 -1.68 16.46
CA ALA A 83 -14.16 -0.91 17.36
C ALA A 83 -15.65 -1.23 17.19
N LEU A 84 -16.12 -1.44 15.95
CA LEU A 84 -17.48 -1.85 15.68
C LEU A 84 -17.75 -3.28 16.19
N ALA A 85 -16.83 -4.21 15.95
CA ALA A 85 -16.95 -5.59 16.42
C ALA A 85 -17.04 -5.66 17.95
N SER A 86 -16.27 -4.85 18.69
CA SER A 86 -16.38 -4.77 20.15
C SER A 86 -17.76 -4.28 20.61
N LYS A 87 -18.27 -3.20 20.02
CA LYS A 87 -19.61 -2.66 20.36
C LYS A 87 -20.76 -3.63 20.09
N LEU A 88 -20.62 -4.49 19.09
CA LEU A 88 -21.63 -5.51 18.77
C LEU A 88 -21.61 -6.69 19.76
N LYS A 89 -20.45 -7.01 20.36
CA LYS A 89 -20.32 -8.05 21.39
C LYS A 89 -20.85 -7.61 22.76
N GLU A 90 -20.92 -6.31 23.00
CA GLU A 90 -21.43 -5.72 24.25
C GLU A 90 -22.96 -5.55 24.27
N LYS A 91 -23.64 -5.83 23.15
CA LYS A 91 -25.11 -5.81 23.03
C LYS A 91 -25.68 -7.21 23.09
#